data_AF-A0A7C7H7M4-F1
#
_entry.id   AF-A0A7C7H7M4-F1
#
_cell.length_a   1.000
_cell.length_b   1.000
_cell.length_c   1.000
_cell.angle_alpha   90.00
_cell.angle_beta   90.00
_cell.angle_gamma   90.00
#
_symmetry.space_group_name_H-M   'P 1'
#
loop_
_entity.id
_entity.type
_entity.pdbx_description
1 polymer ?
#
loop_
_entity_poly.entity_id
_entity_poly.type
_entity_poly.pdbx_seq_one_letter_code
_entity_poly.pdbx_strand_id
1 'polypeptide(L)'
;MFYVATQVPDTLFGGDNFVLADGYFYKNYRQRINGEWITAPLFVGSQLLPSVAAEAPLLQPDMRMLNKLKDQPIGTDNNTLELDKLKEMWHLANVAREMRRDPERAAEANKEAIMLDFATLSDLVKNPELYRGQIFELGGEVVEAHTGRTGENSLRSREVSSAWLRNSFLGDTLLHVKAADNFAFDEYVGNSILHGYFLMLWAYTDRQGVPRRAPVFVVYDSREQQTTMPQGANPMIYGFLAVISLLGVILFTAVRRENKNRAVAIQALTERKRKRRQRNDNES
;
A
#
# COMPACT_ATOMS: atom_id res chain seq x y z
N MET A 1 13.27 -20.25 18.87
CA MET A 1 11.96 -20.67 19.40
C MET A 1 11.71 -22.05 18.83
N PHE A 2 11.74 -23.08 19.67
CA PHE A 2 11.56 -24.47 19.23
C PHE A 2 10.07 -24.80 19.37
N TYR A 3 9.42 -25.10 18.26
CA TYR A 3 8.05 -25.60 18.25
C TYR A 3 8.12 -27.12 18.13
N VAL A 4 7.62 -27.83 19.13
CA VAL A 4 7.52 -29.30 19.10
C VAL A 4 6.05 -29.64 19.00
N ALA A 5 5.63 -30.10 17.83
CA ALA A 5 4.30 -30.66 17.63
C ALA A 5 4.29 -32.08 18.22
N THR A 6 3.58 -32.27 19.32
CA THR A 6 3.26 -33.61 19.82
C THR A 6 1.85 -33.95 19.38
N GLN A 7 1.63 -35.13 18.78
CA GLN A 7 0.29 -35.71 18.70
C GLN A 7 -0.19 -35.95 20.14
N VAL A 8 -1.16 -35.15 20.55
CA VAL A 8 -1.79 -35.19 21.88
C VAL A 8 -2.79 -36.36 21.87
N PRO A 9 -2.88 -37.18 22.94
CA PRO A 9 -3.96 -38.16 23.06
C PRO A 9 -5.32 -37.43 23.08
N ASP A 10 -6.26 -37.90 22.25
CA ASP A 10 -7.58 -37.27 22.00
C ASP A 10 -8.42 -36.97 23.27
N THR A 11 -8.04 -37.53 24.42
CA THR A 11 -8.85 -37.59 25.64
C THR A 11 -8.39 -36.69 26.78
N LEU A 12 -7.23 -36.02 26.71
CA LEU A 12 -6.72 -35.24 27.85
C LEU A 12 -7.00 -33.73 27.77
N PHE A 13 -7.26 -33.20 26.57
CA PHE A 13 -7.49 -31.77 26.34
C PHE A 13 -8.44 -31.62 25.15
N GLY A 14 -9.71 -31.27 25.40
CA GLY A 14 -10.72 -31.19 24.35
C GLY A 14 -10.28 -30.35 23.14
N GLY A 15 -10.31 -30.95 21.95
CA GLY A 15 -10.24 -30.26 20.68
C GLY A 15 -8.85 -29.89 20.22
N ASP A 16 -8.23 -28.86 20.81
CA ASP A 16 -6.97 -28.27 20.32
C ASP A 16 -6.46 -27.22 21.33
N ASN A 17 -5.72 -27.64 22.36
CA ASN A 17 -5.12 -26.72 23.34
C ASN A 17 -3.63 -26.54 23.05
N PHE A 18 -3.30 -25.64 22.13
CA PHE A 18 -1.92 -25.24 21.88
C PHE A 18 -1.44 -24.32 23.01
N VAL A 19 -0.23 -24.58 23.51
CA VAL A 19 0.42 -23.72 24.51
C VAL A 19 1.80 -23.31 24.02
N LEU A 20 2.14 -22.04 24.23
CA LEU A 20 3.50 -21.53 24.08
C LEU A 20 4.16 -21.66 25.45
N ALA A 21 5.09 -22.60 25.57
CA ALA A 21 5.96 -22.69 26.73
C ALA A 21 7.17 -21.77 26.54
N ASP A 22 7.41 -20.85 27.48
CA ASP A 22 8.76 -20.34 27.63
C ASP A 22 9.63 -21.45 28.26
N GLY A 23 10.92 -21.48 27.96
CA GLY A 23 11.84 -22.46 28.56
C GLY A 23 12.33 -23.57 27.65
N TYR A 24 12.92 -24.60 28.27
CA TYR A 24 13.71 -25.60 27.58
C TYR A 24 13.05 -26.96 27.64
N PHE A 25 13.14 -27.71 26.53
CA PHE A 25 12.91 -29.14 26.56
C PHE A 25 13.97 -29.77 27.48
N TYR A 26 13.51 -30.44 28.54
CA TYR A 26 14.41 -31.08 29.50
C TYR A 26 14.62 -32.56 29.18
N LYS A 27 13.54 -33.33 29.12
CA LYS A 27 13.57 -34.76 28.77
C LYS A 27 12.17 -35.24 28.40
N ASN A 28 12.09 -36.39 27.72
CA ASN A 28 10.84 -37.15 27.70
C ASN A 28 10.59 -37.73 29.09
N TYR A 29 9.52 -37.29 29.73
CA TYR A 29 9.10 -37.76 31.04
C TYR A 29 8.02 -38.83 30.88
N ARG A 30 8.15 -39.90 31.66
CA ARG A 30 7.22 -41.02 31.65
C ARG A 30 6.54 -41.11 33.00
N GLN A 31 5.22 -40.98 33.02
CA GLN A 31 4.42 -41.05 34.23
C GLN A 31 3.20 -41.94 34.00
N ARG A 32 2.69 -42.54 35.08
CA ARG A 32 1.45 -43.29 35.07
C ARG A 32 0.27 -42.36 35.36
N ILE A 33 -0.66 -42.23 34.43
CA ILE A 33 -1.88 -41.40 34.54
C ILE A 33 -3.06 -42.30 34.20
N ASN A 34 -4.09 -42.35 35.06
CA ASN A 34 -5.27 -43.22 34.89
C ASN A 34 -4.94 -44.70 34.59
N GLY A 35 -3.86 -45.21 35.17
CA GLY A 35 -3.43 -46.60 35.00
C GLY A 35 -2.56 -46.87 33.77
N GLU A 36 -2.52 -45.95 32.80
CA GLU A 36 -1.70 -46.03 31.58
C GLU A 36 -0.37 -45.31 31.72
N TRP A 37 0.65 -45.82 31.04
CA TRP A 37 1.94 -45.15 30.93
C TRP A 37 1.89 -44.13 29.81
N ILE A 38 2.01 -42.86 30.18
CA ILE A 38 2.08 -41.75 29.23
C ILE A 38 3.53 -41.26 29.19
N THR A 39 4.06 -41.10 27.98
CA THR A 39 5.36 -40.45 27.72
C THR A 39 5.12 -39.16 26.98
N ALA A 40 5.59 -38.06 27.56
CA ALA A 40 5.45 -36.72 27.00
C ALA A 40 6.73 -35.89 27.23
N PRO A 41 7.05 -34.93 26.36
CA PRO A 41 8.15 -34.00 26.60
C PRO A 41 7.87 -33.16 27.85
N LEU A 42 8.84 -33.13 28.78
CA LEU A 42 8.82 -32.24 29.93
C LEU A 42 9.53 -30.94 29.56
N PHE A 43 8.76 -29.86 29.56
CA PHE A 43 9.26 -28.49 29.43
C PHE A 43 9.37 -27.85 30.81
N VAL A 44 10.45 -27.13 31.02
CA VAL A 44 10.66 -26.35 32.25
C VAL A 44 10.83 -24.89 31.85
N GLY A 45 9.93 -24.07 32.37
CA GLY A 45 9.82 -22.64 32.08
C GLY A 45 9.17 -21.88 33.22
N SER A 46 9.17 -20.56 33.09
CA SER A 46 8.52 -19.63 34.00
C SER A 46 7.06 -19.37 33.64
N GLN A 47 6.65 -19.55 32.37
CA GLN A 47 5.32 -19.21 31.88
C GLN A 47 4.81 -20.20 30.81
N LEU A 48 3.50 -20.49 30.88
CA LEU A 48 2.72 -21.15 29.82
C LEU A 48 1.67 -20.15 29.33
N LEU A 49 1.73 -19.81 28.03
CA LEU A 49 0.80 -18.90 27.40
C LEU A 49 -0.11 -19.66 26.42
N PRO A 50 -1.36 -19.22 26.21
CA PRO A 50 -2.20 -19.75 25.13
C PRO A 50 -1.51 -19.60 23.77
N SER A 51 -1.62 -20.61 22.93
CA SER A 51 -1.09 -20.62 21.57
C SER A 51 -2.20 -20.97 20.58
N VAL A 52 -1.95 -20.76 19.29
CA VAL A 52 -2.87 -21.12 18.21
C VAL A 52 -2.26 -22.19 17.33
N ALA A 53 -3.09 -23.06 16.74
CA ALA A 53 -2.64 -24.04 15.78
C ALA A 53 -1.85 -23.37 14.66
N ALA A 54 -0.73 -23.97 14.25
CA ALA A 54 -0.07 -23.54 13.02
C ALA A 54 -0.99 -23.91 11.85
N GLU A 55 -1.33 -22.94 11.01
CA GLU A 55 -2.12 -23.21 9.82
C GLU A 55 -1.24 -23.85 8.74
N ALA A 56 -1.79 -24.86 8.07
CA ALA A 56 -1.18 -25.43 6.88
C ALA A 56 -1.09 -24.36 5.77
N PRO A 57 -0.14 -24.48 4.83
CA PRO A 57 -0.07 -23.62 3.66
C PRO A 57 -1.41 -23.56 2.92
N LEU A 58 -1.94 -22.35 2.73
CA LEU A 58 -3.21 -22.14 2.04
C LEU A 58 -2.96 -21.60 0.63
N LEU A 59 -3.57 -22.26 -0.35
CA LEU A 59 -3.49 -21.81 -1.73
C LEU A 59 -4.59 -20.80 -2.06
N GLN A 60 -5.78 -20.92 -1.48
CA GLN A 60 -6.92 -20.05 -1.81
C GLN A 60 -7.56 -19.44 -0.56
N PRO A 61 -8.14 -18.24 -0.66
CA PRO A 61 -8.92 -17.64 0.42
C PRO A 61 -10.15 -18.49 0.79
N ASP A 62 -10.46 -18.61 2.09
CA ASP A 62 -11.69 -19.25 2.56
C ASP A 62 -12.80 -18.20 2.60
N MET A 63 -13.61 -18.17 1.55
CA MET A 63 -14.70 -17.21 1.41
C MET A 63 -15.76 -17.38 2.52
N ARG A 64 -15.92 -18.57 3.11
CA ARG A 64 -16.89 -18.77 4.21
C ARG A 64 -16.44 -18.06 5.48
N MET A 65 -15.14 -17.97 5.71
CA MET A 65 -14.56 -17.19 6.80
C MET A 65 -14.68 -15.69 6.49
N LEU A 66 -14.20 -15.26 5.32
CA LEU A 66 -14.17 -13.86 4.93
C LEU A 66 -15.55 -13.21 4.82
N ASN A 67 -16.57 -13.96 4.39
CA ASN A 67 -17.95 -13.44 4.31
C ASN A 67 -18.56 -13.11 5.68
N LYS A 68 -18.00 -13.65 6.78
CA LYS A 68 -18.44 -13.33 8.15
C LYS A 68 -17.77 -12.08 8.71
N LEU A 69 -16.67 -11.64 8.09
CA LEU A 69 -15.97 -10.42 8.48
C LEU A 69 -16.90 -9.22 8.29
N LYS A 70 -16.86 -8.28 9.23
CA LYS A 70 -17.65 -7.05 9.17
C LYS A 70 -16.72 -5.86 9.04
N ASP A 71 -17.05 -4.97 8.12
CA ASP A 71 -16.38 -3.69 7.99
C ASP A 71 -16.59 -2.83 9.23
N GLN A 72 -15.62 -1.96 9.51
CA GLN A 72 -15.75 -1.03 10.61
C GLN A 72 -16.59 0.19 10.19
N PRO A 73 -17.56 0.60 11.02
CA PRO A 73 -18.29 1.84 10.81
C PRO A 73 -17.37 3.07 10.96
N ILE A 74 -17.64 4.11 10.19
CA ILE A 74 -16.93 5.40 10.34
C ILE A 74 -17.24 5.98 11.73
N GLY A 75 -16.22 6.51 12.42
CA GLY A 75 -16.38 7.08 13.76
C GLY A 75 -16.37 6.05 14.89
N THR A 76 -16.01 4.79 14.60
CA THR A 76 -15.68 3.78 15.62
C THR A 76 -14.16 3.65 15.79
N ASP A 77 -13.41 4.72 15.64
CA ASP A 77 -11.95 4.78 15.84
C ASP A 77 -11.53 4.49 17.29
N ASN A 78 -12.46 4.63 18.24
CA ASN A 78 -12.31 4.11 19.61
C ASN A 78 -12.40 2.58 19.72
N ASN A 79 -12.64 1.87 18.61
CA ASN A 79 -12.75 0.43 18.59
C ASN A 79 -11.34 -0.17 18.46
N THR A 80 -10.96 -0.92 19.48
CA THR A 80 -9.64 -1.53 19.76
C THR A 80 -9.26 -2.65 18.79
N LEU A 81 -9.89 -2.71 17.62
CA LEU A 81 -9.66 -3.79 16.66
C LEU A 81 -8.32 -3.56 15.96
N GLU A 82 -7.30 -4.19 16.52
CA GLU A 82 -6.01 -4.36 15.90
C GLU A 82 -6.13 -5.38 14.77
N LEU A 83 -5.83 -4.96 13.54
CA LEU A 83 -5.81 -5.84 12.36
C LEU A 83 -4.94 -7.08 12.59
N ASP A 84 -3.87 -6.94 13.39
CA ASP A 84 -2.92 -8.00 13.69
C ASP A 84 -3.45 -9.06 14.67
N LYS A 85 -4.64 -8.84 15.24
CA LYS A 85 -5.38 -9.81 16.07
C LYS A 85 -6.51 -10.51 15.29
N LEU A 86 -6.79 -10.10 14.05
CA LEU A 86 -7.84 -10.71 13.23
C LEU A 86 -7.37 -12.06 12.66
N LYS A 87 -8.22 -13.08 12.79
CA LYS A 87 -7.94 -14.41 12.23
C LYS A 87 -7.96 -14.37 10.70
N GLU A 88 -8.87 -13.57 10.14
CA GLU A 88 -9.04 -13.36 8.70
C GLU A 88 -7.83 -12.67 8.07
N MET A 89 -7.17 -11.76 8.80
CA MET A 89 -5.92 -11.13 8.35
C MET A 89 -4.84 -12.20 8.19
N TRP A 90 -4.61 -13.01 9.23
CA TRP A 90 -3.61 -14.08 9.19
C TRP A 90 -3.93 -15.17 8.16
N HIS A 91 -5.22 -15.47 7.96
CA HIS A 91 -5.69 -16.36 6.90
C HIS A 91 -5.28 -15.84 5.50
N LEU A 92 -5.57 -14.57 5.20
CA LEU A 92 -5.15 -13.98 3.92
C LEU A 92 -3.63 -13.85 3.82
N ALA A 93 -2.95 -13.57 4.93
CA ALA A 93 -1.50 -13.49 4.98
C ALA A 93 -0.84 -14.87 4.69
N ASN A 94 -1.52 -15.97 5.03
CA ASN A 94 -1.10 -17.32 4.67
C ASN A 94 -1.11 -17.50 3.16
N VAL A 95 -2.25 -17.17 2.55
CA VAL A 95 -2.42 -17.23 1.09
C VAL A 95 -1.39 -16.33 0.39
N ALA A 96 -1.24 -15.10 0.86
CA ALA A 96 -0.27 -14.14 0.33
C ALA A 96 1.18 -14.66 0.44
N ARG A 97 1.55 -15.27 1.57
CA ARG A 97 2.88 -15.86 1.76
C ARG A 97 3.15 -17.00 0.79
N GLU A 98 2.18 -17.88 0.56
CA GLU A 98 2.34 -18.97 -0.41
C GLU A 98 2.36 -18.46 -1.87
N MET A 99 1.61 -17.39 -2.18
CA MET A 99 1.73 -16.70 -3.49
C MET A 99 3.13 -16.13 -3.71
N ARG A 100 3.71 -15.49 -2.69
CA ARG A 100 5.08 -14.95 -2.77
C ARG A 100 6.13 -16.05 -2.99
N ARG A 101 5.88 -17.27 -2.53
CA ARG A 101 6.77 -18.44 -2.70
C ARG A 101 6.68 -19.08 -4.08
N ASP A 102 5.63 -18.80 -4.83
CA ASP A 102 5.36 -19.37 -6.16
C ASP A 102 5.14 -18.23 -7.19
N PRO A 103 6.22 -17.73 -7.81
CA PRO A 103 6.15 -16.60 -8.73
C PRO A 103 5.34 -16.88 -10.01
N GLU A 104 5.31 -18.12 -10.49
CA GLU A 104 4.54 -18.48 -11.69
C GLU A 104 3.04 -18.35 -11.41
N ARG A 105 2.63 -18.87 -10.24
CA ARG A 105 1.26 -18.74 -9.77
C ARG A 105 0.87 -17.29 -9.49
N ALA A 106 1.77 -16.52 -8.88
CA ALA A 106 1.58 -15.09 -8.69
C ALA A 106 1.39 -14.35 -10.02
N ALA A 107 2.22 -14.65 -11.04
CA ALA A 107 2.12 -14.04 -12.35
C ALA A 107 0.79 -14.35 -13.06
N GLU A 108 0.28 -15.59 -12.94
CA GLU A 108 -1.03 -15.94 -13.51
C GLU A 108 -2.17 -15.21 -12.79
N ALA A 109 -2.17 -15.21 -11.45
CA ALA A 109 -3.18 -14.52 -10.66
C ALA A 109 -3.17 -13.00 -10.90
N ASN A 110 -2.00 -12.40 -11.13
CA ASN A 110 -1.85 -10.98 -11.43
C ASN A 110 -2.54 -10.59 -12.76
N LYS A 111 -2.71 -11.51 -13.72
CA LYS A 111 -3.45 -11.23 -14.97
C LYS A 111 -4.95 -11.04 -14.74
N GLU A 112 -5.48 -11.69 -13.71
CA GLU A 112 -6.89 -11.64 -13.33
C GLU A 112 -7.14 -10.62 -12.20
N ALA A 113 -6.10 -9.94 -11.72
CA ALA A 113 -6.21 -8.96 -10.65
C ALA A 113 -7.07 -7.76 -11.09
N ILE A 114 -7.98 -7.34 -10.21
CA ILE A 114 -8.85 -6.20 -10.46
C ILE A 114 -8.03 -4.92 -10.25
N MET A 115 -7.92 -4.10 -11.30
CA MET A 115 -7.28 -2.80 -11.18
C MET A 115 -8.09 -1.90 -10.24
N LEU A 116 -7.48 -1.42 -9.15
CA LEU A 116 -8.15 -0.51 -8.25
C LEU A 116 -8.15 0.91 -8.81
N ASP A 117 -9.19 1.24 -9.56
CA ASP A 117 -9.50 2.60 -10.01
C ASP A 117 -10.61 3.26 -9.16
N PHE A 118 -10.94 4.52 -9.46
CA PHE A 118 -11.95 5.26 -8.69
C PHE A 118 -13.34 4.62 -8.75
N ALA A 119 -13.71 4.05 -9.91
CA ALA A 119 -15.01 3.39 -10.09
C ALA A 119 -15.11 2.11 -9.25
N THR A 120 -14.07 1.28 -9.33
CA THR A 120 -13.93 0.04 -8.56
C THR A 120 -13.86 0.32 -7.07
N LEU A 121 -13.11 1.34 -6.64
CA LEU A 121 -13.08 1.76 -5.24
C LEU A 121 -14.47 2.21 -4.78
N SER A 122 -15.21 2.98 -5.58
CA SER A 122 -16.56 3.43 -5.24
C SER A 122 -17.52 2.25 -5.08
N ASP A 123 -17.42 1.22 -5.93
CA ASP A 123 -18.25 0.03 -5.83
C ASP A 123 -17.84 -0.85 -4.65
N LEU A 124 -16.54 -1.06 -4.44
CA LEU A 124 -15.99 -1.77 -3.29
C LEU A 124 -16.43 -1.14 -1.97
N VAL A 125 -16.49 0.20 -1.89
CA VAL A 125 -16.95 0.90 -0.69
C VAL A 125 -18.45 0.69 -0.43
N LYS A 126 -19.25 0.47 -1.48
CA LYS A 126 -20.70 0.21 -1.38
C LYS A 126 -21.01 -1.25 -1.08
N ASN A 127 -20.27 -2.18 -1.70
CA ASN A 127 -20.51 -3.62 -1.66
C ASN A 127 -19.24 -4.40 -1.26
N PRO A 128 -18.60 -4.09 -0.10
CA PRO A 128 -17.28 -4.65 0.27
C PRO A 128 -17.29 -6.17 0.39
N GLU A 129 -18.40 -6.76 0.83
CA GLU A 129 -18.57 -8.20 0.96
C GLU A 129 -18.38 -8.98 -0.35
N LEU A 130 -18.64 -8.36 -1.51
CA LEU A 130 -18.45 -9.00 -2.80
C LEU A 130 -16.97 -9.14 -3.18
N TYR A 131 -16.11 -8.29 -2.62
CA TYR A 131 -14.71 -8.17 -2.99
C TYR A 131 -13.75 -8.83 -2.02
N ARG A 132 -14.19 -9.27 -0.83
CA ARG A 132 -13.30 -9.86 0.18
C ARG A 132 -12.60 -11.10 -0.39
N GLY A 133 -11.30 -11.19 -0.22
CA GLY A 133 -10.49 -12.28 -0.76
C GLY A 133 -10.29 -12.24 -2.28
N GLN A 134 -10.75 -11.20 -2.99
CA GLN A 134 -10.38 -10.97 -4.39
C GLN A 134 -9.04 -10.26 -4.50
N ILE A 135 -8.32 -10.51 -5.59
CA ILE A 135 -7.00 -9.94 -5.86
C ILE A 135 -7.16 -8.60 -6.56
N PHE A 136 -6.42 -7.61 -6.07
CA PHE A 136 -6.37 -6.27 -6.66
C PHE A 136 -4.96 -5.91 -7.08
N GLU A 137 -4.86 -5.17 -8.19
CA GLU A 137 -3.68 -4.39 -8.54
C GLU A 137 -3.81 -2.99 -7.91
N LEU A 138 -2.86 -2.67 -7.03
CA LEU A 138 -2.82 -1.45 -6.24
C LEU A 138 -1.67 -0.57 -6.72
N GLY A 139 -1.97 0.51 -7.42
CA GLY A 139 -0.98 1.54 -7.74
C GLY A 139 -0.90 2.59 -6.63
N GLY A 140 0.30 3.06 -6.30
CA GLY A 140 0.45 4.22 -5.41
C GLY A 140 1.86 4.42 -4.87
N GLU A 141 2.06 5.57 -4.25
CA GLU A 141 3.27 5.92 -3.50
C GLU A 141 3.10 5.49 -2.03
N VAL A 142 4.15 4.88 -1.47
CA VAL A 142 4.21 4.54 -0.05
C VAL A 142 4.47 5.80 0.76
N VAL A 143 3.50 6.20 1.58
CA VAL A 143 3.58 7.41 2.41
C VAL A 143 4.22 7.12 3.76
N GLU A 144 3.90 5.95 4.32
CA GLU A 144 4.36 5.52 5.64
C GLU A 144 4.43 4.00 5.64
N ALA A 145 5.53 3.43 6.10
CA ALA A 145 5.72 2.00 6.24
C ALA A 145 6.32 1.68 7.61
N HIS A 146 5.88 0.58 8.21
CA HIS A 146 6.37 0.12 9.49
C HIS A 146 6.33 -1.41 9.55
N THR A 147 7.41 -2.00 10.06
CA THR A 147 7.46 -3.42 10.41
C THR A 147 7.50 -3.55 11.92
N GLY A 148 6.51 -4.24 12.48
CA GLY A 148 6.38 -4.49 13.90
C GLY A 148 6.57 -5.97 14.23
N ARG A 149 7.06 -6.26 15.45
CA ARG A 149 7.04 -7.63 15.97
C ARG A 149 5.61 -8.04 16.29
N THR A 150 5.25 -9.25 15.90
CA THR A 150 3.93 -9.80 16.15
C THR A 150 3.94 -10.66 17.40
N GLY A 151 2.79 -10.73 18.05
CA GLY A 151 2.53 -11.78 19.01
C GLY A 151 2.37 -13.14 18.34
N GLU A 152 1.88 -14.08 19.13
CA GLU A 152 1.48 -15.41 18.69
C GLU A 152 0.41 -15.34 17.57
N ASN A 153 0.62 -16.06 16.47
CA ASN A 153 -0.26 -16.09 15.31
C ASN A 153 -0.20 -17.44 14.58
N SER A 154 -1.22 -17.74 13.76
CA SER A 154 -1.35 -19.03 13.07
C SER A 154 -0.26 -19.28 12.03
N LEU A 155 0.41 -18.23 11.54
CA LEU A 155 1.51 -18.35 10.58
C LEU A 155 2.87 -18.57 11.20
N ARG A 156 2.99 -18.43 12.53
CA ARG A 156 4.27 -18.37 13.25
C ARG A 156 5.20 -17.28 12.70
N SER A 157 4.61 -16.24 12.10
CA SER A 157 5.36 -15.07 11.68
C SER A 157 5.89 -14.34 12.90
N ARG A 158 7.12 -13.83 12.82
CA ARG A 158 7.70 -13.00 13.90
C ARG A 158 7.38 -11.53 13.71
N GLU A 159 7.05 -11.14 12.49
CA GLU A 159 6.90 -9.75 12.07
C GLU A 159 5.67 -9.60 11.19
N VAL A 160 5.11 -8.39 11.20
CA VAL A 160 4.08 -7.95 10.26
C VAL A 160 4.51 -6.59 9.73
N SER A 161 4.53 -6.47 8.42
CA SER A 161 4.77 -5.19 7.75
C SER A 161 3.44 -4.54 7.40
N SER A 162 3.38 -3.23 7.57
CA SER A 162 2.21 -2.40 7.30
C SER A 162 2.65 -1.16 6.55
N ALA A 163 1.87 -0.71 5.57
CA ALA A 163 2.11 0.56 4.91
C ALA A 163 0.82 1.27 4.50
N TRP A 164 0.91 2.59 4.35
CA TRP A 164 -0.12 3.45 3.79
C TRP A 164 0.26 3.86 2.38
N LEU A 165 -0.60 3.55 1.42
CA LEU A 165 -0.42 3.95 0.03
C LEU A 165 -1.30 5.15 -0.29
N ARG A 166 -0.74 6.09 -1.04
CA ARG A 166 -1.47 7.19 -1.65
C ARG A 166 -1.48 7.03 -3.15
N ASN A 167 -2.67 7.13 -3.74
CA ASN A 167 -2.84 7.16 -5.17
C ASN A 167 -3.66 8.40 -5.54
N SER A 168 -3.05 9.34 -6.26
CA SER A 168 -3.71 10.59 -6.67
C SER A 168 -4.94 10.36 -7.57
N PHE A 169 -5.02 9.23 -8.27
CA PHE A 169 -6.19 8.84 -9.07
C PHE A 169 -7.37 8.38 -8.22
N LEU A 170 -7.14 8.02 -6.95
CA LEU A 170 -8.18 7.61 -5.99
C LEU A 170 -8.62 8.77 -5.07
N GLY A 171 -8.19 9.99 -5.36
CA GLY A 171 -8.44 11.18 -4.55
C GLY A 171 -7.68 11.16 -3.23
N ASP A 172 -8.33 11.61 -2.16
CA ASP A 172 -7.73 11.67 -0.81
C ASP A 172 -7.79 10.33 -0.05
N THR A 173 -8.27 9.27 -0.69
CA THR A 173 -8.43 7.97 -0.04
C THR A 173 -7.08 7.27 0.06
N LEU A 174 -6.65 6.98 1.28
CA LEU A 174 -5.48 6.14 1.53
C LEU A 174 -5.87 4.66 1.47
N LEU A 175 -4.94 3.84 1.01
CA LEU A 175 -5.05 2.38 1.08
C LEU A 175 -4.15 1.89 2.21
N HIS A 176 -4.64 0.95 3.01
CA HIS A 176 -3.85 0.32 4.05
C HIS A 176 -3.41 -1.06 3.56
N VAL A 177 -2.11 -1.31 3.49
CA VAL A 177 -1.57 -2.60 3.07
C VAL A 177 -0.85 -3.29 4.22
N LYS A 178 -1.01 -4.61 4.30
CA LYS A 178 -0.42 -5.49 5.31
C LYS A 178 0.30 -6.65 4.61
N ALA A 179 1.39 -7.13 5.19
CA ALA A 179 2.11 -8.31 4.71
C ALA A 179 2.66 -9.13 5.89
N ALA A 180 2.68 -10.46 5.73
CA ALA A 180 3.38 -11.33 6.66
C ALA A 180 4.89 -11.18 6.53
N ASP A 181 5.59 -11.48 7.63
CA ASP A 181 7.05 -11.42 7.74
C ASP A 181 7.59 -10.01 7.46
N ASN A 182 8.88 -9.90 7.18
CA ASN A 182 9.48 -8.65 6.74
C ASN A 182 9.18 -8.44 5.24
N PHE A 183 8.39 -7.42 4.94
CA PHE A 183 8.08 -6.96 3.58
C PHE A 183 8.53 -5.51 3.42
N ALA A 184 9.46 -5.30 2.49
CA ALA A 184 10.05 -3.99 2.22
C ALA A 184 9.11 -3.16 1.32
N PHE A 185 8.14 -2.48 1.93
CA PHE A 185 7.25 -1.57 1.20
C PHE A 185 8.00 -0.37 0.61
N ASP A 186 9.03 0.10 1.30
CA ASP A 186 9.85 1.26 0.96
C ASP A 186 11.07 0.93 0.09
N GLU A 187 11.11 -0.25 -0.52
CA GLU A 187 12.20 -0.66 -1.42
C GLU A 187 12.30 0.23 -2.66
N TYR A 188 11.15 0.75 -3.14
CA TYR A 188 11.07 1.56 -4.35
C TYR A 188 10.79 3.03 -4.05
N VAL A 189 11.55 3.92 -4.68
CA VAL A 189 11.34 5.37 -4.59
C VAL A 189 10.31 5.79 -5.63
N GLY A 190 9.09 6.12 -5.21
CA GLY A 190 8.02 6.63 -6.07
C GLY A 190 6.82 5.69 -6.16
N ASN A 191 6.18 5.63 -7.33
CA ASN A 191 5.00 4.81 -7.52
C ASN A 191 5.37 3.32 -7.60
N SER A 192 4.70 2.55 -6.78
CA SER A 192 4.76 1.09 -6.74
C SER A 192 3.43 0.50 -7.22
N ILE A 193 3.51 -0.67 -7.82
CA ILE A 193 2.35 -1.53 -8.08
C ILE A 193 2.47 -2.71 -7.14
N LEU A 194 1.45 -2.90 -6.30
CA LEU A 194 1.35 -4.03 -5.40
C LEU A 194 0.18 -4.92 -5.81
N HIS A 195 0.29 -6.21 -5.52
CA HIS A 195 -0.83 -7.14 -5.65
C HIS A 195 -1.20 -7.71 -4.29
N GLY A 196 -2.50 -7.73 -3.99
CA GLY A 196 -2.98 -8.19 -2.70
C GLY A 196 -4.45 -8.50 -2.66
N TYR A 197 -4.84 -9.22 -1.62
CA TYR A 197 -6.21 -9.63 -1.36
C TYR A 197 -6.93 -8.56 -0.55
N PHE A 198 -8.12 -8.15 -0.98
CA PHE A 198 -8.94 -7.24 -0.18
C PHE A 198 -9.44 -7.95 1.10
N LEU A 199 -9.24 -7.33 2.26
CA LEU A 199 -9.67 -7.86 3.55
C LEU A 199 -11.00 -7.24 3.98
N MET A 200 -11.00 -5.92 4.22
CA MET A 200 -12.14 -5.17 4.75
C MET A 200 -11.94 -3.66 4.62
N LEU A 201 -13.00 -2.90 4.89
CA LEU A 201 -12.92 -1.48 5.16
C LEU A 201 -12.68 -1.25 6.66
N TRP A 202 -11.57 -0.58 6.99
CA TRP A 202 -11.13 -0.31 8.36
C TRP A 202 -11.24 1.19 8.66
N ALA A 203 -11.80 1.53 9.83
CA ALA A 203 -12.03 2.90 10.24
C ALA A 203 -10.81 3.42 11.02
N TYR A 204 -10.45 4.67 10.77
CA TYR A 204 -9.33 5.32 11.44
C TYR A 204 -9.59 6.81 11.58
N THR A 205 -8.83 7.46 12.45
CA THR A 205 -8.86 8.92 12.57
C THR A 205 -7.60 9.51 11.97
N ASP A 206 -7.78 10.45 11.05
CA ASP A 206 -6.64 11.12 10.41
C ASP A 206 -5.95 12.09 11.37
N ARG A 207 -4.82 12.67 10.92
CA ARG A 207 -4.01 13.58 11.74
C ARG A 207 -4.77 14.87 12.12
N GLN A 208 -5.88 15.17 11.44
CA GLN A 208 -6.74 16.32 11.69
C GLN A 208 -7.91 15.97 12.63
N GLY A 209 -7.99 14.74 13.13
CA GLY A 209 -9.08 14.30 13.99
C GLY A 209 -10.36 13.97 13.23
N VAL A 210 -10.31 13.84 11.91
CA VAL A 210 -11.48 13.49 11.09
C VAL A 210 -11.57 11.97 10.98
N PRO A 211 -12.73 11.36 11.30
CA PRO A 211 -12.94 9.94 11.12
C PRO A 211 -13.02 9.62 9.63
N ARG A 212 -12.18 8.68 9.20
CA ARG A 212 -12.03 8.19 7.84
C ARG A 212 -12.19 6.67 7.82
N ARG A 213 -12.24 6.12 6.61
CA ARG A 213 -12.23 4.68 6.38
C ARG A 213 -11.34 4.38 5.19
N ALA A 214 -10.51 3.36 5.31
CA ALA A 214 -9.60 2.91 4.27
C ALA A 214 -9.86 1.45 3.93
N PRO A 215 -9.77 1.05 2.66
CA PRO A 215 -9.70 -0.35 2.30
C PRO A 215 -8.36 -0.94 2.75
N VAL A 216 -8.43 -2.13 3.36
CA VAL A 216 -7.27 -2.90 3.81
C VAL A 216 -7.01 -4.03 2.84
N PHE A 217 -5.76 -4.17 2.41
CA PHE A 217 -5.31 -5.27 1.56
C PHE A 217 -4.16 -6.04 2.21
N VAL A 218 -4.13 -7.35 1.98
CA VAL A 218 -3.00 -8.22 2.37
C VAL A 218 -2.20 -8.55 1.12
N VAL A 219 -0.99 -8.00 1.01
CA VAL A 219 -0.18 -8.05 -0.22
C VAL A 219 0.82 -9.20 -0.21
N TYR A 220 1.18 -9.66 -1.40
CA TYR A 220 2.20 -10.70 -1.60
C TYR A 220 3.34 -10.28 -2.53
N ASP A 221 3.16 -9.22 -3.32
CA ASP A 221 4.12 -8.74 -4.31
C ASP A 221 4.12 -7.21 -4.38
N SER A 222 5.27 -6.65 -4.73
CA SER A 222 5.51 -5.22 -4.98
C SER A 222 6.51 -5.09 -6.12
N ARG A 223 6.20 -4.22 -7.07
CA ARG A 223 7.08 -3.89 -8.20
C ARG A 223 7.12 -2.38 -8.42
N GLU A 224 8.26 -1.89 -8.88
CA GLU A 224 8.37 -0.50 -9.34
C GLU A 224 7.45 -0.29 -10.55
N GLN A 225 6.66 0.78 -10.53
CA GLN A 225 5.91 1.19 -11.71
C GLN A 225 6.89 1.74 -12.74
N GLN A 226 7.33 0.90 -13.66
CA GLN A 226 8.17 1.35 -14.76
C GLN A 226 7.38 2.37 -15.57
N THR A 227 7.82 3.62 -15.51
CA THR A 227 7.32 4.66 -16.40
C THR A 227 7.97 4.44 -17.75
N THR A 228 7.57 3.39 -18.48
CA THR A 228 7.95 3.23 -19.88
C THR A 228 7.36 4.41 -20.63
N MET A 229 8.17 5.45 -20.87
CA MET A 229 7.83 6.45 -21.87
C MET A 229 7.47 5.67 -23.15
N PRO A 230 6.25 5.84 -23.69
CA PRO A 230 5.87 5.19 -24.93
C PRO A 230 6.97 5.44 -25.96
N GLN A 231 7.38 4.43 -26.75
CA GLN A 231 8.44 4.54 -27.75
C GLN A 231 8.16 5.57 -28.88
N GLY A 232 7.10 6.38 -28.76
CA GLY A 232 6.77 7.53 -29.61
C GLY A 232 6.52 8.86 -28.86
N ALA A 233 6.81 8.95 -27.55
CA ALA A 233 6.59 10.19 -26.78
C ALA A 233 7.66 11.27 -27.08
N ASN A 234 8.89 10.86 -27.41
CA ASN A 234 9.98 11.77 -27.78
C ASN A 234 9.61 12.75 -28.91
N PRO A 235 9.05 12.33 -30.06
CA PRO A 235 8.69 13.27 -31.12
C PRO A 235 7.60 14.27 -30.73
N MET A 236 6.66 13.91 -29.84
CA MET A 236 5.67 14.87 -29.32
C MET A 236 6.31 15.93 -28.41
N ILE A 237 7.23 15.53 -27.53
CA ILE A 237 7.95 16.45 -26.64
C ILE A 237 8.81 17.42 -27.46
N TYR A 238 9.55 16.93 -28.46
CA TYR A 238 10.31 17.79 -29.37
C TYR A 238 9.42 18.71 -30.20
N GLY A 239 8.24 18.23 -30.64
CA GLY A 239 7.24 19.07 -31.30
C GLY A 239 6.75 20.21 -30.41
N PHE A 240 6.47 19.92 -29.14
CA PHE A 240 6.01 20.93 -28.17
C PHE A 240 7.11 21.98 -27.89
N LEU A 241 8.35 21.53 -27.70
CA LEU A 241 9.50 22.43 -27.52
C LEU A 241 9.78 23.28 -28.76
N ALA A 242 9.61 22.75 -29.96
CA ALA A 242 9.75 23.50 -31.20
C ALA A 242 8.68 24.60 -31.34
N VAL A 243 7.43 24.30 -30.98
CA VAL A 243 6.34 25.29 -30.98
C VAL A 243 6.59 26.40 -29.96
N ILE A 244 7.01 26.07 -28.74
CA ILE A 244 7.36 27.06 -27.72
C ILE A 244 8.55 27.93 -28.18
N SER A 245 9.56 27.32 -28.78
CA SER A 245 10.73 28.04 -29.30
C SER A 245 10.35 28.99 -30.45
N LEU A 246 9.47 28.56 -31.36
CA LEU A 246 8.96 29.38 -32.45
C LEU A 246 8.14 30.57 -31.93
N LEU A 247 7.26 30.33 -30.95
CA LEU A 247 6.51 31.38 -30.25
C LEU A 247 7.46 32.38 -29.58
N GLY A 248 8.51 31.91 -28.93
CA GLY A 248 9.56 32.75 -28.34
C GLY A 248 10.25 33.64 -29.37
N VAL A 249 10.58 33.11 -30.54
CA VAL A 249 11.20 33.88 -31.65
C VAL A 249 10.22 34.90 -32.24
N ILE A 250 8.95 34.53 -32.42
CA ILE A 250 7.92 35.45 -32.91
C ILE A 250 7.73 36.62 -31.93
N LEU A 251 7.60 36.33 -30.63
CA LEU A 251 7.48 37.36 -29.60
C LEU A 251 8.72 38.26 -29.55
N PHE A 252 9.92 37.66 -29.61
CA PHE A 252 11.17 38.42 -29.61
C PHE A 252 11.28 39.36 -30.81
N THR A 253 10.92 38.91 -32.01
CA THR A 253 10.96 39.73 -33.23
C THR A 253 9.89 40.83 -33.20
N ALA A 254 8.71 40.55 -32.68
CA ALA A 254 7.65 41.54 -32.49
C ALA A 254 8.08 42.66 -31.54
N VAL A 255 8.63 42.32 -30.37
CA VAL A 255 9.16 43.29 -29.38
C VAL A 255 10.29 44.11 -29.98
N ARG A 256 11.22 43.49 -30.71
CA ARG A 256 12.33 44.21 -31.36
C ARG A 256 11.84 45.20 -32.42
N ARG A 257 10.80 44.85 -33.18
CA ARG A 257 10.20 45.72 -34.20
C ARG A 257 9.45 46.89 -33.56
N GLU A 258 8.71 46.63 -32.50
CA GLU A 258 8.01 47.66 -31.73
C GLU A 258 8.99 48.67 -31.11
N ASN A 259 10.09 48.20 -30.53
CA ASN A 259 11.13 49.06 -29.97
C ASN A 259 11.80 49.94 -31.04
N LYS A 260 12.05 49.41 -32.24
CA LYS A 260 12.55 50.21 -33.37
C LYS A 260 11.54 51.28 -33.80
N ASN A 261 10.26 50.93 -33.94
CA ASN A 261 9.21 51.87 -34.32
C ASN A 261 9.01 52.97 -33.27
N ARG A 262 9.09 52.63 -31.98
CA ARG A 262 9.06 53.60 -30.87
C ARG A 262 10.26 54.56 -30.93
N ALA A 263 11.47 54.06 -31.21
CA ALA A 263 12.65 54.91 -31.37
C ALA A 263 12.51 55.91 -32.53
N VAL A 264 11.98 55.47 -33.67
CA VAL A 264 11.71 56.34 -34.82
C VAL A 264 10.63 57.38 -34.50
N ALA A 265 9.57 57.00 -33.81
CA ALA A 265 8.52 57.93 -33.39
C ALA A 265 9.04 59.00 -32.40
N ILE A 266 9.92 58.62 -31.47
CA ILE A 266 10.56 59.53 -30.53
C ILE A 266 11.48 60.52 -31.27
N GLN A 267 12.26 60.04 -32.24
CA GLN A 267 13.11 60.91 -33.07
C GLN A 267 12.28 61.90 -33.91
N ALA A 268 11.17 61.46 -34.50
CA ALA A 268 10.27 62.35 -35.23
C ALA A 268 9.65 63.43 -34.33
N LEU A 269 9.34 63.10 -33.07
CA LEU A 269 8.83 64.07 -32.09
C LEU A 269 9.89 65.08 -31.64
N THR A 270 11.14 64.65 -31.44
CA THR A 270 12.25 65.56 -31.07
C THR A 270 12.65 66.48 -32.22
N GLU A 271 12.65 66.00 -33.47
CA GLU A 271 12.87 66.83 -34.66
C GLU A 271 11.76 67.89 -34.85
N ARG A 272 10.49 67.51 -34.66
CA ARG A 272 9.37 68.46 -34.70
C ARG A 272 9.48 69.53 -33.62
N LYS A 273 9.94 69.17 -32.41
CA LYS A 273 10.19 70.14 -31.33
C LYS A 273 11.37 71.07 -31.66
N ARG A 274 12.45 70.58 -32.27
CA ARG A 274 13.59 71.41 -32.71
C ARG A 274 13.19 72.40 -33.81
N LYS A 275 12.45 71.95 -34.83
CA LYS A 275 11.94 72.84 -35.89
C LYS A 275 11.00 73.93 -35.38
N ARG A 276 10.20 73.64 -34.35
CA ARG A 276 9.35 74.66 -33.69
C ARG A 276 10.17 75.69 -32.91
N ARG A 277 11.24 75.28 -32.23
CA ARG A 277 12.14 76.22 -31.53
C ARG A 277 12.89 77.14 -32.49
N GLN A 278 13.47 76.58 -33.56
CA GLN A 278 14.15 77.37 -34.60
C GLN A 278 13.23 78.36 -35.32
N ARG A 279 11.93 78.03 -35.44
CA ARG A 279 10.95 78.94 -36.04
C ARG A 279 10.59 80.10 -35.11
N ASN A 280 10.51 79.86 -33.81
CA ASN A 280 10.30 80.92 -32.82
C ASN A 280 11.53 81.81 -32.64
N ASP A 281 12.75 81.28 -32.78
CA ASP A 281 13.99 82.06 -32.69
C ASP A 281 14.25 82.93 -33.94
N ASN A 282 13.63 82.62 -35.08
CA ASN A 282 13.69 83.41 -36.31
C ASN A 282 12.58 84.49 -36.42
N GLU A 283 11.64 84.52 -35.47
CA GLU A 283 10.54 85.49 -35.39
C GLU A 283 10.74 86.51 -34.25
N SER A 284 11.93 86.56 -33.62
CA SER A 284 12.40 87.64 -32.72
C SER A 284 13.49 88.45 -33.39
#